data_AF-A0A7R9ZMY3-F1
#
_entry.id   AF-A0A7R9ZMY3-F1
#
_cell.length_a   1.000
_cell.length_b   1.000
_cell.length_c   1.000
_cell.angle_alpha   90.00
_cell.angle_beta   90.00
_cell.angle_gamma   90.00
#
_symmetry.space_group_name_H-M   'P 1'
#
loop_
_entity.id
_entity.type
_entity.pdbx_description
1 polymer ?
#
loop_
_entity_poly.entity_id
_entity_poly.type
_entity_poly.pdbx_seq_one_letter_code
_entity_poly.pdbx_strand_id
1 'polypeptide(L)'
;NNGLGLTPPMGWNSWNRFGCDDLNESLVLQIADALHQHKLDAAGYKYINLDDCWQTSRTQDGTIQADADKFPSGIRHLADQMHQRGLLFGLYSDAGYMTCAR
;
A
#
# COMPACT_ATOMS: atom_id res chain seq x y z
N ASN A 1 17.33 -1.17 16.41
CA ASN A 1 16.60 0.07 16.74
C ASN A 1 16.80 1.04 15.58
N ASN A 2 15.73 1.50 14.93
CA ASN A 2 15.75 2.37 13.75
C ASN A 2 15.11 3.76 13.99
N GLY A 3 14.74 4.11 15.23
CA GLY A 3 14.14 5.39 15.57
C GLY A 3 12.68 5.58 15.16
N LEU A 4 12.01 4.55 14.61
CA LEU A 4 10.59 4.57 14.27
C LEU A 4 9.75 3.78 15.29
N GLY A 5 8.42 3.92 15.24
CA GLY A 5 7.51 3.16 16.10
C GLY A 5 7.55 3.56 17.58
N LEU A 6 7.90 4.82 17.87
CA LEU A 6 7.87 5.36 19.24
C LEU A 6 6.47 5.33 19.86
N THR A 7 5.44 5.38 19.02
CA THR A 7 4.05 5.05 19.33
C THR A 7 3.56 4.01 18.33
N PRO A 8 2.50 3.24 18.65
CA PRO A 8 1.89 2.33 17.69
C PRO A 8 1.51 3.06 16.38
N PRO A 9 1.81 2.48 15.20
CA PRO A 9 1.46 3.10 13.94
C PRO A 9 -0.06 3.09 13.73
N MET A 10 -0.59 4.16 13.16
CA MET A 10 -2.01 4.31 12.84
C MET A 10 -2.18 4.52 11.34
N GLY A 11 -3.13 3.80 10.74
CA GLY A 11 -3.33 3.83 9.30
C GLY A 11 -4.42 2.88 8.85
N TRP A 12 -4.40 2.59 7.55
CA TRP A 12 -5.32 1.69 6.87
C TRP A 12 -4.54 0.60 6.14
N ASN A 13 -5.15 -0.58 6.02
CA ASN A 13 -4.64 -1.72 5.27
C ASN A 13 -5.75 -2.26 4.35
N SER A 14 -5.40 -2.66 3.14
CA SER A 14 -6.36 -3.12 2.12
C SER A 14 -7.04 -4.45 2.40
N TRP A 15 -6.42 -5.35 3.17
CA TRP A 15 -6.77 -6.76 3.23
C TRP A 15 -8.18 -7.03 3.72
N ASN A 16 -8.54 -6.55 4.92
CA ASN A 16 -9.78 -6.94 5.60
C ASN A 16 -11.06 -6.62 4.83
N ARG A 17 -11.02 -5.65 3.92
CA ARG A 17 -12.19 -5.25 3.13
C ARG A 17 -12.12 -5.65 1.67
N PHE A 18 -10.94 -5.60 1.05
CA PHE A 18 -10.81 -5.66 -0.41
C PHE A 18 -10.15 -6.94 -0.92
N GLY A 19 -9.39 -7.65 -0.07
CA GLY A 19 -8.65 -8.84 -0.49
C GLY A 19 -7.84 -8.58 -1.77
N CYS A 20 -7.85 -9.57 -2.68
CA CYS A 20 -7.06 -9.52 -3.90
C CYS A 20 -7.79 -8.92 -5.11
N ASP A 21 -9.11 -9.13 -5.22
CA ASP A 21 -9.85 -8.86 -6.45
C ASP A 21 -10.11 -7.36 -6.65
N ASP A 22 -10.41 -6.65 -5.56
CA ASP A 22 -10.79 -5.23 -5.63
C ASP A 22 -9.59 -4.27 -5.49
N LEU A 23 -8.39 -4.79 -5.22
CA LEU A 23 -7.20 -3.98 -4.95
C LEU A 23 -6.61 -3.39 -6.25
N ASN A 24 -6.65 -2.06 -6.40
CA ASN A 24 -6.04 -1.34 -7.52
C ASN A 24 -5.67 0.09 -7.15
N GLU A 25 -4.92 0.77 -8.03
CA GLU A 25 -4.43 2.15 -7.85
C GLU A 25 -5.54 3.15 -7.54
N SER A 26 -6.65 3.09 -8.29
CA SER A 26 -7.79 4.02 -8.12
C SER A 26 -8.41 3.88 -6.74
N LEU A 27 -8.60 2.65 -6.26
CA LEU A 27 -9.10 2.38 -4.92
C LEU A 27 -8.20 3.01 -3.85
N VAL A 28 -6.89 2.80 -3.94
CA VAL A 28 -5.94 3.31 -2.93
C VAL A 28 -5.93 4.83 -2.89
N LEU A 29 -6.01 5.49 -4.05
CA LEU A 29 -6.15 6.95 -4.13
C LEU A 29 -7.46 7.44 -3.50
N GLN A 30 -8.58 6.75 -3.77
CA GLN A 30 -9.87 7.09 -3.15
C GLN A 30 -9.86 6.94 -1.62
N ILE A 31 -9.19 5.91 -1.10
CA ILE A 31 -9.01 5.72 0.35
C ILE A 31 -8.18 6.86 0.94
N ALA A 32 -7.09 7.26 0.29
CA ALA A 32 -6.27 8.39 0.73
C ALA A 32 -7.08 9.70 0.80
N ASP A 33 -7.90 9.97 -0.22
CA ASP A 33 -8.77 11.14 -0.25
C ASP A 33 -9.86 11.06 0.86
N ALA A 34 -10.42 9.87 1.09
CA ALA A 34 -11.41 9.65 2.15
C ALA A 34 -10.82 9.85 3.57
N LEU A 35 -9.58 9.42 3.82
CA LEU A 35 -8.91 9.68 5.11
C LEU A 35 -8.83 11.17 5.41
N HIS A 36 -8.53 11.98 4.40
CA HIS A 36 -8.50 13.44 4.52
C HIS A 36 -9.90 14.03 4.69
N GLN A 37 -10.86 13.65 3.84
CA GLN A 37 -12.24 14.14 3.89
C GLN A 37 -12.89 13.90 5.26
N HIS A 38 -12.58 12.75 5.89
CA HIS A 38 -13.11 12.38 7.19
C HIS A 38 -12.20 12.78 8.38
N LYS A 39 -11.13 13.54 8.13
CA LYS A 39 -10.18 14.03 9.14
C LYS A 39 -9.49 12.91 9.94
N LEU A 40 -9.39 11.71 9.38
CA LEU A 40 -8.68 10.59 10.01
C LEU A 40 -7.16 10.81 9.95
N ASP A 41 -6.68 11.42 8.87
CA ASP A 41 -5.29 11.85 8.74
C ASP A 41 -4.88 12.85 9.83
N ALA A 42 -5.76 13.79 10.18
CA ALA A 42 -5.57 14.74 11.27
C ALA A 42 -5.64 14.07 12.66
N ALA A 43 -6.42 12.98 12.78
CA ALA A 43 -6.47 12.15 13.98
C ALA A 43 -5.27 11.20 14.13
N GLY A 44 -4.35 11.16 13.15
CA GLY A 44 -3.10 10.41 13.22
C GLY A 44 -3.03 9.16 12.33
N TYR A 45 -4.08 8.83 11.58
CA TYR A 45 -4.06 7.72 10.61
C TYR A 45 -3.23 8.14 9.38
N LYS A 46 -1.93 7.86 9.42
CA LYS A 46 -0.96 8.33 8.41
C LYS A 46 -0.52 7.25 7.43
N TYR A 47 -0.57 5.98 7.80
CA TYR A 47 -0.08 4.90 6.94
C TYR A 47 -1.19 4.40 5.99
N ILE A 48 -0.87 4.30 4.70
CA ILE A 48 -1.63 3.55 3.69
C ILE A 48 -0.80 2.32 3.35
N ASN A 49 -1.24 1.15 3.80
CA ASN A 49 -0.54 -0.11 3.60
C ASN A 49 -1.24 -0.94 2.53
N LEU A 50 -0.53 -1.20 1.45
CA LEU A 50 -0.94 -2.12 0.41
C LEU A 50 -0.57 -3.55 0.83
N ASP A 51 -1.59 -4.39 1.01
CA ASP A 51 -1.41 -5.80 1.38
C ASP A 51 -1.12 -6.69 0.15
N ASP A 52 -1.30 -8.01 0.25
CA ASP A 52 -0.99 -8.97 -0.81
C ASP A 52 -1.68 -8.67 -2.16
N CYS A 53 -1.29 -9.40 -3.21
CA CYS A 53 -1.88 -9.34 -4.55
C CYS A 53 -1.59 -8.07 -5.36
N TRP A 54 -0.59 -7.28 -4.96
CA TRP A 54 -0.06 -6.16 -5.75
C TRP A 54 1.02 -6.55 -6.78
N GLN A 55 1.66 -7.70 -6.59
CA GLN A 55 2.78 -8.18 -7.39
C GLN A 55 2.40 -9.35 -8.32
N THR A 56 3.08 -9.47 -9.46
CA THR A 56 2.85 -10.53 -10.45
C THR A 56 4.03 -11.49 -10.57
N SER A 57 5.20 -10.96 -10.90
CA SER A 57 6.36 -11.73 -11.35
C SER A 57 7.65 -11.06 -10.88
N ARG A 58 8.79 -11.63 -11.28
CA ARG A 58 10.10 -11.02 -11.10
C ARG A 58 10.81 -10.92 -12.44
N THR A 59 11.56 -9.86 -12.64
CA THR A 59 12.51 -9.73 -13.76
C THR A 59 13.67 -10.73 -13.61
N GLN A 60 14.48 -10.85 -14.66
CA GLN A 60 15.62 -11.77 -14.69
C GLN A 60 16.65 -11.50 -13.56
N ASP A 61 16.77 -10.26 -13.10
CA ASP A 61 17.62 -9.84 -11.98
C ASP A 61 16.95 -10.01 -10.60
N GLY A 62 15.73 -10.53 -10.56
CA GLY A 62 14.97 -10.81 -9.33
C GLY A 62 14.10 -9.67 -8.82
N THR A 63 14.04 -8.52 -9.52
CA THR A 63 13.20 -7.38 -9.11
C THR A 63 11.71 -7.70 -9.23
N ILE A 64 10.95 -7.47 -8.15
CA ILE A 64 9.50 -7.69 -8.10
C ILE A 64 8.80 -6.73 -9.06
N GLN A 65 7.88 -7.26 -9.86
CA GLN A 65 7.03 -6.50 -10.76
C GLN A 65 5.64 -6.33 -10.15
N ALA A 66 5.16 -5.08 -10.13
CA ALA A 66 3.78 -4.78 -9.80
C ALA A 66 2.84 -5.29 -10.91
N ASP A 67 1.60 -5.54 -10.55
CA ASP A 67 0.53 -5.81 -11.51
C ASP A 67 0.21 -4.52 -12.29
N ALA A 68 0.53 -4.48 -13.57
CA ALA A 68 0.35 -3.29 -14.41
C ALA A 68 -1.12 -3.04 -14.77
N ASP A 69 -2.00 -4.04 -14.67
CA ASP A 69 -3.44 -3.85 -14.89
C ASP A 69 -4.08 -3.19 -13.65
N LYS A 70 -3.61 -3.54 -12.45
CA LYS A 70 -4.06 -2.94 -11.19
C LYS A 70 -3.38 -1.61 -10.86
N PHE A 71 -2.10 -1.48 -11.21
CA PHE A 71 -1.25 -0.33 -10.90
C PHE A 71 -0.56 0.20 -12.15
N PRO A 72 -1.33 0.76 -13.11
CA PRO A 72 -0.81 1.18 -14.41
C PRO A 72 0.23 2.30 -14.33
N SER A 73 0.21 3.13 -13.28
CA SER A 73 1.22 4.17 -13.06
C SER A 73 2.43 3.67 -12.25
N GLY A 74 2.35 2.43 -11.74
CA GLY A 74 3.37 1.79 -10.92
C GLY A 74 3.38 2.23 -9.46
N ILE A 75 3.99 1.40 -8.60
CA ILE A 75 4.00 1.60 -7.14
C ILE A 75 4.74 2.87 -6.72
N ARG A 76 5.78 3.28 -7.45
CA ARG A 76 6.50 4.54 -7.17
C ARG A 76 5.57 5.74 -7.28
N HIS A 77 4.77 5.80 -8.35
CA HIS A 77 3.81 6.89 -8.54
C HIS A 77 2.79 6.90 -7.41
N LEU A 78 2.24 5.74 -7.04
CA LEU A 78 1.29 5.63 -5.94
C LEU A 78 1.89 6.09 -4.60
N ALA A 79 3.14 5.73 -4.30
CA ALA A 79 3.84 6.20 -3.11
C ALA A 79 4.04 7.72 -3.12
N ASP A 80 4.45 8.29 -4.26
CA ASP A 80 4.59 9.74 -4.43
C ASP A 80 3.25 10.45 -4.21
N GLN A 81 2.13 9.88 -4.67
CA GLN A 81 0.78 10.40 -4.42
C GLN A 81 0.39 10.39 -2.94
N MET A 82 0.83 9.38 -2.16
CA MET A 82 0.61 9.35 -0.71
C MET A 82 1.43 10.43 0.00
N HIS A 83 2.70 10.57 -0.36
CA HIS A 83 3.57 11.59 0.23
C HIS A 83 3.10 13.02 -0.06
N GLN A 84 2.59 13.29 -1.28
CA GLN A 84 2.00 14.59 -1.63
C GLN A 84 0.79 14.96 -0.76
N ARG A 85 0.08 13.95 -0.22
CA ARG A 85 -1.05 14.11 0.72
C ARG A 85 -0.62 14.15 2.18
N GLY A 86 0.68 14.11 2.47
CA GLY A 86 1.20 14.03 3.85
C GLY A 86 0.89 12.69 4.54
N LEU A 87 0.65 11.64 3.75
CA LEU A 87 0.51 10.26 4.21
C LEU A 87 1.82 9.50 3.99
N LEU A 88 1.93 8.34 4.62
CA LEU A 88 3.05 7.41 4.53
C LEU A 88 2.59 6.15 3.80
N PHE A 89 3.49 5.54 3.02
CA PHE A 89 3.17 4.36 2.23
C PHE A 89 3.86 3.10 2.78
N GLY A 90 3.10 2.01 2.92
CA GLY A 90 3.60 0.68 3.28
C GLY A 90 3.26 -0.36 2.22
N LEU A 91 4.12 -1.36 2.10
CA LEU A 91 4.02 -2.40 1.08
C LEU A 91 4.25 -3.78 1.70
N TYR A 92 3.56 -4.78 1.17
CA TYR A 92 3.58 -6.15 1.67
C TYR A 92 4.54 -7.07 0.90
N SER A 93 5.12 -8.03 1.62
CA SER A 93 5.81 -9.21 1.09
C SER A 93 5.69 -10.35 2.12
N ASP A 94 6.07 -11.56 1.71
CA ASP A 94 6.15 -12.73 2.58
C ASP A 94 7.60 -13.17 2.79
N ALA A 95 7.91 -13.69 3.99
CA ALA A 95 9.20 -14.30 4.33
C ALA A 95 9.20 -15.80 4.01
N GLY A 96 8.81 -16.13 2.78
CA GLY A 96 8.56 -17.47 2.28
C GLY A 96 8.73 -17.56 0.77
N TYR A 97 8.39 -18.72 0.18
CA TYR A 97 8.52 -18.94 -1.26
C TYR A 97 7.49 -18.17 -2.09
N MET A 98 6.28 -18.04 -1.54
CA MET A 98 5.14 -17.37 -2.15
C MET A 98 4.47 -16.50 -1.08
N THR A 99 3.68 -15.53 -1.51
CA THR A 99 2.80 -14.82 -0.58
C THR A 99 1.59 -15.67 -0.20
N CYS A 100 0.84 -15.26 0.82
CA CYS A 100 -0.28 -16.06 1.33
C CYS A 100 -1.37 -16.33 0.27
N ALA A 101 -1.57 -15.40 -0.66
CA ALA A 101 -2.58 -15.50 -1.72
C ALA A 101 -2.09 -16.20 -3.00
N ARG A 102 -1.00 -16.98 -2.93
CA ARG A 102 -0.34 -17.59 -4.08
C ARG A 102 -0.08 -19.08 -3.92
#